data_AF-A0A8T2NY18-F1
#
_entry.id   AF-A0A8T2NY18-F1
#
_cell.length_a   1.000
_cell.length_b   1.000
_cell.length_c   1.000
_cell.angle_alpha   90.00
_cell.angle_beta   90.00
_cell.angle_gamma   90.00
#
_symmetry.space_group_name_H-M   'P 1'
#
loop_
_entity.id
_entity.type
_entity.pdbx_description
1 polymer ?
#
loop_
_entity_poly.entity_id
_entity_poly.type
_entity_poly.pdbx_seq_one_letter_code
_entity_poly.pdbx_strand_id
1 'polypeptide(L)'
;MIYFEGKALDNIKLLGLTFQSDGGGRKSWDQVLCRVQGKLGSWSARPLTITGKILVLKAIVLPALLYVGRVFPPDRASGKTITRMAFQFVWGSTFEKLSRATLLKDEDKGGRGVPDMVNIILAQGLATLVQNTRKGDKAVCAFARHYATPFLRTMGLSVLDHRMPYSWDPPYVYRALRAFALGTGLPGAGLTSRHLALTENCPHGCTDSEHVHHVFWDCSVARRVWGLVVSSVSLNRLLPRSSLTSDSVLYGPPGGCKTIELQRQWRIINTIKQVLWETRNIKVYQQQNVDLVTLRRRIQNLLQDGVVVDFRKNERLAKEKWGVDHWKELSI
;
A
#
# COMPACT_ATOMS: atom_id res chain seq x y z
N MET A 1 -0.80 -17.22 -11.39
CA MET A 1 -0.17 -18.56 -11.48
C MET A 1 1.17 -18.38 -12.14
N ILE A 2 2.24 -18.94 -11.56
CA ILE A 2 3.58 -18.89 -12.14
C ILE A 2 3.76 -20.19 -12.91
N TYR A 3 3.89 -20.09 -14.23
CA TYR A 3 4.17 -21.23 -15.10
C TYR A 3 5.66 -21.28 -15.39
N PHE A 4 6.27 -22.44 -15.24
CA PHE A 4 7.62 -22.74 -15.74
C PHE A 4 7.49 -24.02 -16.55
N GLU A 5 7.86 -23.99 -17.83
CA GLU A 5 7.75 -25.13 -18.76
C GLU A 5 6.33 -25.77 -18.81
N GLY A 6 5.27 -24.95 -18.76
CA GLY A 6 3.90 -25.44 -18.90
C GLY A 6 3.34 -26.23 -17.71
N LYS A 7 4.10 -26.42 -16.62
CA LYS A 7 3.60 -27.02 -15.38
C LYS A 7 3.29 -25.95 -14.33
N ALA A 8 2.12 -26.05 -13.70
CA ALA A 8 1.78 -25.26 -12.53
C ALA A 8 2.65 -25.74 -11.36
N LEU A 9 3.63 -24.94 -10.95
CA LEU A 9 4.44 -25.21 -9.76
C LEU A 9 3.77 -24.56 -8.55
N ASP A 10 3.27 -25.38 -7.62
CA ASP A 10 2.65 -24.89 -6.38
C ASP A 10 3.65 -24.14 -5.49
N ASN A 11 4.95 -24.49 -5.57
CA ASN A 11 6.01 -23.86 -4.81
C ASN A 11 7.32 -23.82 -5.60
N ILE A 12 8.01 -22.68 -5.60
CA ILE A 12 9.33 -22.51 -6.21
C ILE A 12 10.33 -22.19 -5.10
N LYS A 13 11.47 -22.89 -5.05
CA LYS A 13 12.52 -22.63 -4.06
C LYS A 13 13.67 -21.84 -4.71
N LEU A 14 13.97 -20.65 -4.19
CA LEU A 14 15.06 -19.79 -4.64
C LEU A 14 15.87 -19.31 -3.44
N LEU A 15 17.19 -19.48 -3.48
CA LEU A 15 18.11 -19.06 -2.41
C LEU A 15 17.68 -19.55 -1.01
N GLY A 16 17.11 -20.75 -0.93
CA GLY A 16 16.61 -21.32 0.33
C GLY A 16 15.27 -20.77 0.82
N LEU A 17 14.63 -19.85 0.09
CA LEU A 17 13.28 -19.37 0.34
C LEU A 17 12.27 -20.07 -0.56
N THR A 18 11.10 -20.39 -0.02
CA THR A 18 9.99 -21.00 -0.75
C THR A 18 8.97 -19.94 -1.11
N PHE A 19 8.77 -19.71 -2.41
CA PHE A 19 7.76 -18.85 -3.00
C PHE A 19 6.51 -19.68 -3.32
N GLN A 20 5.39 -19.30 -2.73
CA GLN A 20 4.12 -19.98 -2.94
C GLN A 20 3.30 -19.29 -4.05
N SER A 21 2.33 -20.01 -4.61
CA SER A 21 1.46 -19.51 -5.69
C SER A 21 0.65 -18.26 -5.33
N ASP A 22 0.41 -18.00 -4.05
CA ASP A 22 -0.24 -16.80 -3.53
C ASP A 22 0.71 -15.60 -3.35
N GLY A 23 1.99 -15.75 -3.70
CA GLY A 23 3.04 -14.76 -3.48
C GLY A 23 3.45 -14.60 -2.01
N GLY A 24 2.93 -15.45 -1.13
CA GLY A 24 3.20 -15.45 0.30
C GLY A 24 4.43 -16.26 0.67
N GLY A 25 5.05 -15.88 1.79
CA GLY A 25 6.22 -16.55 2.36
C GLY A 25 5.91 -17.44 3.55
N ARG A 26 4.67 -17.93 3.74
CA ARG A 26 4.26 -18.64 4.98
C ARG A 26 5.15 -19.85 5.27
N LYS A 27 5.36 -20.72 4.27
CA LYS A 27 6.30 -21.85 4.39
C LYS A 27 7.72 -21.42 4.78
N SER A 28 8.21 -20.31 4.22
CA SER A 28 9.55 -19.78 4.56
C SER A 28 9.60 -19.27 6.00
N TRP A 29 8.53 -18.64 6.47
CA TRP A 29 8.36 -18.21 7.86
C TRP A 29 8.29 -19.41 8.82
N ASP A 30 7.47 -20.42 8.53
CA ASP A 30 7.36 -21.63 9.36
C ASP A 30 8.71 -22.35 9.49
N GLN A 31 9.45 -22.48 8.38
CA GLN A 31 10.78 -23.09 8.36
C GLN A 31 11.82 -22.30 9.16
N VAL A 32 11.82 -20.96 9.11
CA VAL A 32 12.75 -20.16 9.91
C VAL A 32 12.35 -20.17 11.38
N LEU A 33 11.06 -20.13 11.71
CA LEU A 33 10.55 -20.16 13.08
C LEU A 33 10.89 -21.49 13.76
N CYS A 34 10.69 -22.62 13.08
CA CYS A 34 11.09 -23.94 13.60
C CYS A 34 12.61 -24.00 13.88
N ARG A 35 13.44 -23.51 12.96
CA ARG A 35 14.90 -23.44 13.17
C ARG A 35 15.28 -22.53 14.33
N VAL A 36 14.67 -21.36 14.43
CA VAL A 36 14.90 -20.42 15.54
C VAL A 36 14.49 -21.05 16.87
N GLN A 37 13.36 -21.77 16.91
CA GLN A 37 12.91 -22.46 18.11
C GLN A 37 13.92 -23.51 18.59
N GLY A 38 14.45 -24.33 17.67
CA GLY A 38 15.51 -25.29 17.99
C GLY A 38 16.79 -24.62 18.53
N LYS A 39 17.22 -23.52 17.91
CA LYS A 39 18.38 -22.74 18.40
C LYS A 39 18.12 -22.18 19.79
N LEU A 40 16.98 -21.55 20.01
CA LEU A 40 16.61 -21.00 21.33
C LEU A 40 16.56 -22.11 22.39
N GLY A 41 16.00 -23.28 22.09
CA GLY A 41 16.02 -24.43 23.00
C GLY A 41 17.43 -24.86 23.39
N SER A 42 18.35 -24.95 22.43
CA SER A 42 19.75 -25.29 22.69
C SER A 42 20.46 -24.26 23.58
N TRP A 43 20.18 -22.96 23.38
CA TRP A 43 20.75 -21.90 24.21
C TRP A 43 20.09 -21.79 25.59
N SER A 44 18.80 -22.14 25.71
CA SER A 44 18.08 -22.17 27.00
C SER A 44 18.61 -23.22 27.96
N ALA A 45 19.24 -24.29 27.46
CA ALA A 45 19.86 -25.31 28.29
C ALA A 45 21.10 -24.80 29.05
N ARG A 46 21.65 -23.63 28.68
CA ARG A 46 22.82 -23.02 29.31
C ARG A 46 22.38 -21.99 30.35
N PRO A 47 23.12 -21.83 31.47
CA PRO A 47 22.81 -20.81 32.49
C PRO A 47 23.22 -19.41 31.98
N LEU A 48 22.36 -18.80 31.17
CA LEU A 48 22.58 -17.47 30.60
C LEU A 48 21.96 -16.38 31.47
N THR A 49 22.71 -15.29 31.66
CA THR A 49 22.15 -14.04 32.20
C THR A 49 21.13 -13.43 31.23
N ILE A 50 20.28 -12.53 31.72
CA ILE A 50 19.32 -11.81 30.86
C ILE A 50 20.04 -11.08 29.73
N THR A 51 21.19 -10.45 30.01
CA THR A 51 22.01 -9.79 28.98
C THR A 51 22.55 -10.80 27.96
N GLY A 52 23.03 -11.96 28.41
CA GLY A 52 23.48 -13.03 27.51
C GLY A 52 22.36 -13.56 26.60
N LYS A 53 21.14 -13.70 27.12
CA LYS A 53 19.96 -14.05 26.33
C LYS A 53 19.62 -12.99 25.30
N ILE A 54 19.68 -11.70 25.66
CA ILE A 54 19.45 -10.60 24.72
C ILE A 54 20.52 -10.59 23.62
N LEU A 55 21.77 -10.89 23.95
CA LEU A 55 22.84 -11.04 22.96
C LEU A 55 22.55 -12.19 21.98
N VAL A 56 22.07 -13.35 22.46
CA VAL A 56 21.64 -14.45 21.60
C VAL A 56 20.51 -14.01 20.65
N LEU A 57 19.54 -13.24 21.14
CA LEU A 57 18.48 -12.69 20.28
C LEU A 57 19.06 -11.79 19.18
N LYS A 58 19.96 -10.87 19.52
CA LYS A 58 20.58 -9.92 18.58
C LYS A 58 21.51 -10.60 17.57
N ALA A 59 22.33 -11.56 18.01
CA ALA A 59 23.40 -12.15 17.21
C ALA A 59 22.95 -13.39 16.40
N ILE A 60 21.95 -14.13 16.87
CA ILE A 60 21.58 -15.42 16.27
C ILE A 60 20.16 -15.38 15.70
N VAL A 61 19.20 -14.87 16.46
CA VAL A 61 17.79 -14.90 16.05
C VAL A 61 17.49 -13.81 15.03
N LEU A 62 17.86 -12.57 15.34
CA LEU A 62 17.54 -11.41 14.50
C LEU A 62 18.09 -11.55 13.07
N PRO A 63 19.35 -11.97 12.82
CA PRO A 63 19.85 -12.15 11.45
C PRO A 63 19.10 -13.24 10.68
N ALA A 64 18.71 -14.33 11.35
CA ALA A 64 17.94 -15.41 10.73
C ALA A 64 16.55 -14.93 10.29
N LEU A 65 15.87 -14.13 11.11
CA LEU A 65 14.57 -13.56 10.78
C LEU A 65 14.69 -12.47 9.71
N LEU A 66 15.73 -11.62 9.78
CA LEU A 66 15.98 -10.57 8.79
C LEU A 66 16.19 -11.12 7.38
N TYR A 67 16.82 -12.29 7.26
CA TYR A 67 17.01 -12.94 5.96
C TYR A 67 15.67 -13.21 5.24
N VAL A 68 14.70 -13.79 5.94
CA VAL A 68 13.35 -14.03 5.41
C VAL A 68 12.59 -12.72 5.27
N GLY A 69 12.68 -11.85 6.29
CA GLY A 69 12.03 -10.56 6.37
C GLY A 69 12.38 -9.58 5.24
N ARG A 70 13.58 -9.72 4.66
CA ARG A 70 14.02 -8.92 3.51
C ARG A 70 13.18 -9.17 2.25
N VAL A 71 12.61 -10.37 2.11
CA VAL A 71 11.79 -10.76 0.95
C VAL A 71 10.31 -10.74 1.30
N PHE A 72 9.96 -11.28 2.47
CA PHE A 72 8.59 -11.41 2.93
C PHE A 72 8.42 -10.71 4.27
N PRO A 73 7.69 -9.58 4.34
CA PRO A 73 7.30 -9.01 5.62
C PRO A 73 6.55 -10.06 6.46
N PRO A 74 6.78 -10.13 7.77
CA PRO A 74 6.06 -11.06 8.64
C PRO A 74 4.58 -10.68 8.67
N ASP A 75 3.72 -11.68 8.55
CA ASP A 75 2.30 -11.52 8.78
C ASP A 75 1.99 -11.42 10.28
N ARG A 76 0.73 -11.12 10.63
CA ARG A 76 0.33 -10.94 12.03
C ARG A 76 0.58 -12.21 12.86
N ALA A 77 0.39 -13.40 12.29
CA ALA A 77 0.60 -14.66 13.01
C ALA A 77 2.10 -14.90 13.26
N SER A 78 2.95 -14.77 12.24
CA SER A 78 4.40 -14.89 12.39
C SER A 78 4.94 -13.85 13.36
N GLY A 79 4.50 -12.58 13.25
CA GLY A 79 4.91 -11.51 14.16
C GLY A 79 4.61 -11.82 15.63
N LYS A 80 3.39 -12.28 15.94
CA LYS A 80 3.03 -12.70 17.31
C LYS A 80 3.90 -13.86 17.80
N THR A 81 4.18 -14.83 16.94
CA THR A 81 5.02 -15.99 17.28
C THR A 81 6.47 -15.57 17.56
N ILE A 82 7.05 -14.72 16.72
CA ILE A 82 8.40 -14.15 16.91
C ILE A 82 8.50 -13.46 18.27
N THR A 83 7.57 -12.52 18.55
CA THR A 83 7.56 -11.78 19.80
C THR A 83 7.41 -12.72 21.00
N ARG A 84 6.48 -13.68 20.93
CA ARG A 84 6.28 -14.66 22.00
C ARG A 84 7.55 -15.47 22.29
N MET A 85 8.20 -16.00 21.26
CA MET A 85 9.41 -16.80 21.41
C MET A 85 10.57 -15.98 22.01
N ALA A 86 10.74 -14.74 21.58
CA ALA A 86 11.78 -13.85 22.09
C ALA A 86 11.59 -13.58 23.60
N PHE A 87 10.39 -13.21 24.03
CA PHE A 87 10.12 -12.90 25.44
C PHE A 87 10.13 -14.14 26.34
N GLN A 88 9.60 -15.28 25.87
CA GLN A 88 9.69 -16.55 26.60
C GLN A 88 11.15 -16.98 26.81
N PHE A 89 12.00 -16.77 25.80
CA PHE A 89 13.43 -17.07 25.93
C PHE A 89 14.11 -16.18 26.98
N VAL A 90 13.89 -14.86 26.90
CA VAL A 90 14.46 -13.89 27.84
C VAL A 90 14.09 -14.25 29.29
N TRP A 91 12.81 -14.49 29.56
CA TRP A 91 12.34 -14.81 30.90
C TRP A 91 12.62 -16.25 31.34
N GLY A 92 12.75 -17.18 30.39
CA GLY A 92 12.83 -18.61 30.68
C GLY A 92 11.50 -19.22 31.15
N SER A 93 10.41 -18.47 31.08
CA SER A 93 9.05 -18.91 31.42
C SER A 93 8.01 -18.14 30.61
N THR A 94 6.75 -18.53 30.74
CA THR A 94 5.61 -17.78 30.19
C THR A 94 5.24 -16.54 31.00
N PHE A 95 5.77 -16.42 32.23
CA PHE A 95 5.48 -15.31 33.13
C PHE A 95 6.48 -14.17 32.94
N GLU A 96 5.98 -13.02 32.48
CA GLU A 96 6.78 -11.83 32.21
C GLU A 96 6.77 -10.89 33.43
N LYS A 97 7.91 -10.72 34.10
CA LYS A 97 7.98 -9.92 35.35
C LYS A 97 7.86 -8.41 35.11
N LEU A 98 8.19 -7.95 33.90
CA LEU A 98 8.14 -6.54 33.51
C LEU A 98 7.43 -6.43 32.16
N SER A 99 6.85 -5.26 31.91
CA SER A 99 6.19 -4.99 30.64
C SER A 99 7.18 -5.03 29.47
N ARG A 100 6.71 -5.55 28.33
CA ARG A 100 7.50 -5.61 27.09
C ARG A 100 8.00 -4.25 26.65
N ALA A 101 7.14 -3.22 26.75
CA ALA A 101 7.48 -1.85 26.38
C ALA A 101 8.66 -1.28 27.19
N THR A 102 8.79 -1.66 28.46
CA THR A 102 9.94 -1.26 29.29
C THR A 102 11.22 -1.98 28.87
N LEU A 103 11.16 -3.29 28.58
CA LEU A 103 12.36 -4.04 28.15
C LEU A 103 12.93 -3.61 26.80
N LEU A 104 12.06 -3.13 25.90
CA LEU A 104 12.48 -2.65 24.57
C LEU A 104 13.31 -1.37 24.63
N LYS A 105 13.16 -0.54 25.67
CA LYS A 105 13.94 0.69 25.84
C LYS A 105 15.42 0.36 26.02
N ASP A 106 16.29 1.28 25.59
CA ASP A 106 17.72 1.19 25.84
C ASP A 106 18.05 1.22 27.33
N GLU A 107 19.24 0.73 27.69
CA GLU A 107 19.69 0.69 29.09
C GLU A 107 19.72 2.10 29.72
N ASP A 108 20.13 3.10 28.93
CA ASP A 108 20.15 4.52 29.34
C ASP A 108 18.76 5.09 29.66
N LYS A 109 17.70 4.48 29.12
CA LYS A 109 16.29 4.88 29.34
C LYS A 109 15.58 3.96 30.33
N GLY A 110 16.34 3.22 31.15
CA GLY A 110 15.83 2.31 32.17
C GLY A 110 15.29 0.99 31.63
N GLY A 111 15.57 0.64 30.37
CA GLY A 111 15.22 -0.64 29.77
C GLY A 111 16.38 -1.63 29.72
N ARG A 112 16.27 -2.65 28.87
CA ARG A 112 17.32 -3.68 28.69
C ARG A 112 17.75 -3.85 27.23
N GLY A 113 17.26 -3.00 26.33
CA GLY A 113 17.60 -3.00 24.91
C GLY A 113 17.23 -4.29 24.19
N VAL A 114 16.10 -4.92 24.56
CA VAL A 114 15.58 -6.08 23.84
C VAL A 114 15.19 -5.66 22.43
N PRO A 115 15.62 -6.36 21.37
CA PRO A 115 15.27 -5.99 20.01
C PRO A 115 13.78 -6.24 19.73
N ASP A 116 13.07 -5.20 19.26
CA ASP A 116 11.77 -5.38 18.64
C ASP A 116 11.95 -5.97 17.24
N MET A 117 11.98 -7.30 17.17
CA MET A 117 12.32 -8.02 15.95
C MET A 117 11.39 -7.67 14.78
N VAL A 118 10.09 -7.54 15.03
CA VAL A 118 9.10 -7.27 13.98
C VAL A 118 9.30 -5.86 13.43
N ASN A 119 9.45 -4.87 14.31
CA ASN A 119 9.68 -3.49 13.88
C ASN A 119 11.01 -3.32 13.17
N ILE A 120 12.09 -3.98 13.64
CA ILE A 120 13.39 -3.93 12.96
C ILE A 120 13.30 -4.54 11.54
N ILE A 121 12.61 -5.66 11.38
CA ILE A 121 12.41 -6.31 10.07
C ILE A 121 11.63 -5.38 9.11
N LEU A 122 10.52 -4.82 9.58
CA LEU A 122 9.68 -3.94 8.76
C LEU A 122 10.40 -2.61 8.43
N ALA A 123 11.13 -2.03 9.38
CA ALA A 123 11.93 -0.83 9.17
C ALA A 123 13.04 -1.06 8.12
N GLN A 124 13.74 -2.19 8.20
CA GLN A 124 14.74 -2.55 7.20
C GLN A 124 14.14 -2.76 5.81
N GLY A 125 12.96 -3.40 5.74
CA GLY A 125 12.22 -3.57 4.49
C GLY A 125 11.82 -2.23 3.87
N LEU A 126 11.30 -1.30 4.68
CA LEU A 126 10.94 0.05 4.25
C LEU A 126 12.17 0.84 3.78
N ALA A 127 13.28 0.79 4.52
CA ALA A 127 14.52 1.45 4.13
C ALA A 127 15.05 0.94 2.78
N THR A 128 15.04 -0.38 2.58
CA THR A 128 15.44 -1.02 1.31
C THR A 128 14.53 -0.57 0.17
N LEU A 129 13.22 -0.49 0.41
CA LEU A 129 12.26 -0.02 -0.57
C LEU A 129 12.52 1.44 -0.99
N VAL A 130 12.73 2.33 -0.03
CA VAL A 130 13.07 3.75 -0.28
C VAL A 130 14.40 3.87 -1.03
N GLN A 131 15.38 3.01 -0.75
CA GLN A 131 16.62 3.02 -1.51
C GLN A 131 16.42 2.56 -2.96
N ASN A 132 15.59 1.55 -3.18
CA ASN A 132 15.30 1.03 -4.53
C ASN A 132 14.51 2.02 -5.39
N THR A 133 13.74 2.94 -4.80
CA THR A 133 13.10 4.01 -5.57
C THR A 133 14.11 5.07 -6.04
N ARG A 134 15.22 5.26 -5.30
CA ARG A 134 16.25 6.27 -5.61
C ARG A 134 17.34 5.78 -6.55
N LYS A 135 17.57 4.46 -6.63
CA LYS A 135 18.72 3.89 -7.34
C LYS A 135 18.31 3.28 -8.70
N GLY A 136 18.78 3.88 -9.80
CA GLY A 136 19.02 3.23 -11.11
C GLY A 136 17.84 2.61 -11.89
N ASP A 137 18.21 1.91 -12.97
CA ASP A 137 17.31 1.37 -14.02
C ASP A 137 17.06 -0.14 -13.92
N LYS A 138 17.31 -0.76 -12.75
CA LYS A 138 17.03 -2.19 -12.55
C LYS A 138 15.52 -2.44 -12.46
N ALA A 139 15.08 -3.64 -12.87
CA ALA A 139 13.67 -4.05 -12.80
C ALA A 139 13.07 -3.89 -11.39
N VAL A 140 13.81 -4.25 -10.33
CA VAL A 140 13.38 -4.07 -8.93
C VAL A 140 13.12 -2.61 -8.59
N CYS A 141 13.88 -1.69 -9.18
CA CYS A 141 13.76 -0.26 -8.97
C CYS A 141 12.55 0.28 -9.74
N ALA A 142 12.32 -0.19 -10.96
CA ALA A 142 11.10 0.09 -11.71
C ALA A 142 9.84 -0.40 -10.97
N PHE A 143 9.85 -1.62 -10.41
CA PHE A 143 8.73 -2.12 -9.59
C PHE A 143 8.55 -1.34 -8.29
N ALA A 144 9.64 -0.98 -7.61
CA ALA A 144 9.57 -0.13 -6.42
C ALA A 144 8.96 1.23 -6.75
N ARG A 145 9.36 1.85 -7.86
CA ARG A 145 8.75 3.10 -8.36
C ARG A 145 7.28 2.90 -8.70
N HIS A 146 6.92 1.80 -9.36
CA HIS A 146 5.56 1.53 -9.78
C HIS A 146 4.61 1.31 -8.58
N TYR A 147 5.01 0.53 -7.57
CA TYR A 147 4.11 0.14 -6.47
C TYR A 147 4.25 0.99 -5.20
N ALA A 148 5.43 1.60 -4.95
CA ALA A 148 5.67 2.31 -3.69
C ALA A 148 5.58 3.82 -3.79
N THR A 149 5.77 4.39 -4.98
CA THR A 149 5.75 5.86 -5.16
C THR A 149 4.49 6.52 -4.62
N PRO A 150 3.26 6.00 -4.83
CA PRO A 150 2.05 6.67 -4.37
C PRO A 150 2.03 6.89 -2.84
N PHE A 151 2.45 5.90 -2.06
CA PHE A 151 2.41 6.02 -0.60
C PHE A 151 3.69 6.62 0.00
N LEU A 152 4.86 6.42 -0.64
CA LEU A 152 6.08 7.14 -0.24
C LEU A 152 5.93 8.65 -0.43
N ARG A 153 5.13 9.09 -1.42
CA ARG A 153 4.74 10.49 -1.59
C ARG A 153 3.86 10.99 -0.45
N THR A 154 2.86 10.23 -0.01
CA THR A 154 2.03 10.63 1.14
C THR A 154 2.83 10.80 2.44
N MET A 155 4.02 10.21 2.52
CA MET A 155 4.94 10.34 3.65
C MET A 155 6.06 11.36 3.42
N GLY A 156 6.09 12.03 2.27
CA GLY A 156 7.14 13.01 1.93
C GLY A 156 8.53 12.41 1.70
N LEU A 157 8.64 11.10 1.41
CA LEU A 157 9.91 10.38 1.27
C LEU A 157 10.36 10.17 -0.19
N SER A 158 9.51 10.51 -1.16
CA SER A 158 9.72 10.30 -2.60
C SER A 158 10.10 11.59 -3.32
N VAL A 159 11.22 11.56 -4.07
CA VAL A 159 11.74 12.64 -4.93
C VAL A 159 11.29 12.48 -6.39
N LEU A 160 10.44 11.48 -6.68
CA LEU A 160 10.25 11.01 -8.05
C LEU A 160 9.14 11.72 -8.82
N ASP A 161 9.42 12.00 -10.08
CA ASP A 161 8.63 12.69 -11.10
C ASP A 161 7.22 12.06 -11.32
N HIS A 162 6.21 12.91 -11.54
CA HIS A 162 4.83 12.55 -11.85
C HIS A 162 4.66 11.83 -13.22
N ARG A 163 5.73 11.78 -14.02
CA ARG A 163 5.73 11.19 -15.37
C ARG A 163 5.79 9.67 -15.41
N MET A 164 6.01 8.98 -14.29
CA MET A 164 6.18 7.52 -14.28
C MET A 164 4.88 6.76 -13.95
N PRO A 165 4.59 5.64 -14.65
CA PRO A 165 3.41 4.82 -14.39
C PRO A 165 3.50 4.16 -13.01
N TYR A 166 2.39 4.14 -12.28
CA TYR A 166 2.29 3.55 -10.94
C TYR A 166 1.00 2.75 -10.78
N SER A 167 1.00 1.77 -9.86
CA SER A 167 -0.17 0.93 -9.54
C SER A 167 -0.72 1.25 -8.14
N TRP A 168 -2.05 1.29 -8.07
CA TRP A 168 -2.81 1.49 -6.84
C TRP A 168 -3.14 0.19 -6.09
N ASP A 169 -2.90 -0.97 -6.69
CA ASP A 169 -3.06 -2.29 -6.06
C ASP A 169 -1.70 -2.97 -5.92
N PRO A 170 -0.93 -2.63 -4.89
CA PRO A 170 0.41 -3.15 -4.77
C PRO A 170 0.40 -4.54 -4.10
N PRO A 171 1.36 -5.42 -4.46
CA PRO A 171 1.51 -6.74 -3.84
C PRO A 171 1.61 -6.67 -2.31
N TYR A 172 1.32 -7.79 -1.63
CA TYR A 172 1.30 -7.89 -0.17
C TYR A 172 2.49 -7.20 0.53
N VAL A 173 3.70 -7.40 0.02
CA VAL A 173 4.95 -6.83 0.56
C VAL A 173 4.84 -5.31 0.73
N TYR A 174 4.42 -4.61 -0.32
CA TYR A 174 4.28 -3.16 -0.32
C TYR A 174 3.13 -2.68 0.58
N ARG A 175 2.02 -3.44 0.65
CA ARG A 175 0.91 -3.14 1.56
C ARG A 175 1.32 -3.26 3.03
N ALA A 176 2.08 -4.30 3.38
CA ALA A 176 2.58 -4.50 4.74
C ALA A 176 3.55 -3.37 5.15
N LEU A 177 4.47 -2.99 4.26
CA LEU A 177 5.40 -1.88 4.52
C LEU A 177 4.70 -0.52 4.61
N ARG A 178 3.67 -0.27 3.78
CA ARG A 178 2.83 0.93 3.88
C ARG A 178 2.11 1.00 5.22
N ALA A 179 1.47 -0.09 5.63
CA ALA A 179 0.75 -0.16 6.90
C ALA A 179 1.67 0.09 8.10
N PHE A 180 2.88 -0.49 8.08
CA PHE A 180 3.91 -0.23 9.07
C PHE A 180 4.30 1.25 9.11
N ALA A 181 4.63 1.84 7.96
CA ALA A 181 5.11 3.22 7.88
C ALA A 181 4.07 4.23 8.39
N LEU A 182 2.78 4.03 8.05
CA LEU A 182 1.67 4.84 8.54
C LEU A 182 1.45 4.67 10.06
N GLY A 183 1.60 3.45 10.58
CA GLY A 183 1.44 3.15 12.02
C GLY A 183 2.55 3.71 12.90
N THR A 184 3.76 3.91 12.36
CA THR A 184 4.90 4.49 13.11
C THR A 184 4.92 6.01 13.17
N GLY A 185 3.95 6.69 12.54
CA GLY A 185 3.81 8.14 12.63
C GLY A 185 4.98 8.94 12.05
N LEU A 186 5.65 8.46 10.99
CA LEU A 186 6.61 9.26 10.21
C LEU A 186 5.85 10.43 9.56
N PRO A 187 5.91 11.67 10.10
CA PRO A 187 4.94 12.70 9.74
C PRO A 187 5.37 13.40 8.44
N GLY A 188 4.40 13.58 7.54
CA GLY A 188 4.50 14.42 6.33
C GLY A 188 4.57 15.93 6.59
N ALA A 189 5.09 16.38 7.74
CA ALA A 189 5.11 17.79 8.15
C ALA A 189 6.30 18.61 7.59
N GLY A 190 7.18 18.00 6.78
CA GLY A 190 8.42 18.62 6.29
C GLY A 190 8.38 19.15 4.85
N LEU A 191 7.20 19.24 4.22
CA LEU A 191 7.06 19.53 2.79
C LEU A 191 6.97 21.02 2.45
N THR A 192 6.55 21.88 3.38
CA THR A 192 6.46 23.34 3.17
C THR A 192 7.81 24.05 3.34
N SER A 193 8.75 23.46 4.08
CA SER A 193 10.02 24.12 4.44
C SER A 193 11.17 23.92 3.44
N ARG A 194 10.97 23.17 2.34
CA ARG A 194 12.09 22.69 1.50
C ARG A 194 12.01 22.98 0.00
N HIS A 195 11.12 23.88 -0.45
CA HIS A 195 11.16 24.44 -1.81
C HIS A 195 11.16 23.38 -2.95
N LEU A 196 10.32 22.34 -2.84
CA LEU A 196 10.25 21.23 -3.81
C LEU A 196 9.02 21.26 -4.73
N ALA A 197 8.31 22.40 -4.81
CA ALA A 197 7.27 22.62 -5.80
C ALA A 197 7.81 23.52 -6.92
N LEU A 198 7.94 22.97 -8.14
CA LEU A 198 7.99 23.82 -9.33
C LEU A 198 6.54 24.22 -9.63
N THR A 199 6.26 25.48 -9.32
CA THR A 199 4.97 26.19 -9.27
C THR A 199 4.05 25.77 -8.13
N GLU A 200 3.96 26.66 -7.13
CA GLU A 200 3.14 26.52 -5.93
C GLU A 200 1.65 26.69 -6.21
N ASN A 201 1.24 27.12 -7.40
CA ASN A 201 -0.12 27.52 -7.69
C ASN A 201 -0.82 26.49 -8.56
N CYS A 202 -2.06 26.16 -8.18
CA CYS A 202 -3.02 25.43 -8.98
C CYS A 202 -3.02 25.86 -10.46
N PRO A 203 -2.72 24.96 -11.43
CA PRO A 203 -2.67 25.30 -12.85
C PRO A 203 -4.03 25.72 -13.43
N HIS A 204 -5.11 25.44 -12.69
CA HIS A 204 -6.47 25.85 -13.01
C HIS A 204 -6.83 27.25 -12.48
N GLY A 205 -5.86 28.00 -11.93
CA GLY A 205 -6.03 29.40 -11.52
C GLY A 205 -6.69 29.59 -10.16
N CYS A 206 -6.66 28.57 -9.30
CA CYS A 206 -7.13 28.70 -7.92
C CYS A 206 -5.99 29.14 -6.98
N THR A 207 -6.33 29.73 -5.83
CA THR A 207 -5.36 30.30 -4.87
C THR A 207 -4.62 29.26 -4.04
N ASP A 208 -5.05 28.00 -4.13
CA ASP A 208 -4.51 26.90 -3.34
C ASP A 208 -3.31 26.25 -4.03
N SER A 209 -2.50 25.55 -3.22
CA SER A 209 -1.31 24.89 -3.72
C SER A 209 -1.59 23.56 -4.41
N GLU A 210 -0.87 23.29 -5.51
CA GLU A 210 -1.06 22.03 -6.24
C GLU A 210 -0.49 20.83 -5.48
N HIS A 211 -1.38 19.94 -5.02
CA HIS A 211 -1.03 18.65 -4.45
C HIS A 211 -2.13 17.61 -4.73
N VAL A 212 -1.86 16.32 -4.51
CA VAL A 212 -2.75 15.22 -4.97
C VAL A 212 -4.16 15.31 -4.39
N HIS A 213 -4.28 15.61 -3.09
CA HIS A 213 -5.59 15.81 -2.45
C HIS A 213 -6.32 17.00 -3.09
N HIS A 214 -5.62 18.12 -3.31
CA HIS A 214 -6.18 19.27 -4.01
C HIS A 214 -6.66 18.93 -5.43
N VAL A 215 -5.82 18.32 -6.28
CA VAL A 215 -6.16 18.02 -7.68
C VAL A 215 -7.40 17.13 -7.81
N PHE A 216 -7.58 16.17 -6.90
CA PHE A 216 -8.67 15.20 -6.99
C PHE A 216 -9.88 15.54 -6.11
N TRP A 217 -9.77 16.45 -5.16
CA TRP A 217 -10.84 16.73 -4.20
C TRP A 217 -11.07 18.23 -3.95
N ASP A 218 -10.05 18.97 -3.47
CA ASP A 218 -10.26 20.36 -3.04
C ASP A 218 -10.36 21.36 -4.18
N CYS A 219 -9.75 21.09 -5.33
CA CYS A 219 -9.69 22.04 -6.44
C CYS A 219 -11.09 22.46 -6.89
N SER A 220 -11.26 23.73 -7.26
CA SER A 220 -12.54 24.24 -7.79
C SER A 220 -13.00 23.47 -9.04
N VAL A 221 -12.07 22.94 -9.85
CA VAL A 221 -12.38 22.05 -10.97
C VAL A 221 -12.86 20.69 -10.47
N ALA A 222 -12.16 20.09 -9.50
CA ALA A 222 -12.53 18.81 -8.90
C ALA A 222 -13.92 18.87 -8.26
N ARG A 223 -14.20 19.89 -7.44
CA ARG A 223 -15.53 20.09 -6.82
C ARG A 223 -16.64 20.23 -7.85
N ARG A 224 -16.39 20.97 -8.94
CA ARG A 224 -17.37 21.11 -10.04
C ARG A 224 -17.63 19.78 -10.74
N VAL A 225 -16.59 19.00 -11.01
CA VAL A 225 -16.69 17.69 -11.66
C VAL A 225 -17.40 16.67 -10.75
N TRP A 226 -17.06 16.59 -9.47
CA TRP A 226 -17.79 15.76 -8.51
C TRP A 226 -19.24 16.26 -8.32
N GLY A 227 -19.47 17.56 -8.41
CA GLY A 227 -20.79 18.16 -8.45
C GLY A 227 -21.63 17.62 -9.62
N LEU A 228 -21.09 17.58 -10.84
CA LEU A 228 -21.79 17.00 -12.00
C LEU A 228 -22.20 15.55 -11.78
N VAL A 229 -21.36 14.78 -11.10
CA VAL A 229 -21.59 13.35 -10.80
C VAL A 229 -22.70 13.19 -9.77
N VAL A 230 -22.66 13.97 -8.69
CA VAL A 230 -23.67 13.93 -7.63
C VAL A 230 -25.01 14.52 -8.08
N SER A 231 -25.00 15.48 -9.00
CA SER A 231 -26.20 16.10 -9.54
C SER A 231 -26.91 15.26 -10.61
N SER A 232 -26.23 14.29 -11.23
CA SER A 232 -26.86 13.36 -12.18
C SER A 232 -27.62 12.27 -11.41
N VAL A 233 -28.93 12.13 -11.67
CA VAL A 233 -29.79 11.13 -11.01
C VAL A 233 -29.24 9.72 -11.22
N SER A 234 -28.81 9.40 -12.44
CA SER A 234 -28.26 8.11 -12.80
C SER A 234 -26.93 7.84 -12.09
N LEU A 235 -26.01 8.80 -12.06
CA LEU A 235 -24.72 8.61 -11.39
C LEU A 235 -24.84 8.58 -9.87
N ASN A 236 -25.70 9.40 -9.27
CA ASN A 236 -25.95 9.38 -7.83
C ASN A 236 -26.61 8.07 -7.36
N ARG A 237 -27.38 7.39 -8.24
CA ARG A 237 -27.87 6.03 -7.96
C ARG A 237 -26.72 5.01 -7.91
N LEU A 238 -25.71 5.17 -8.76
CA LEU A 238 -24.60 4.21 -8.92
C LEU A 238 -23.44 4.46 -7.95
N LEU A 239 -23.20 5.73 -7.62
CA LEU A 239 -22.22 6.27 -6.68
C LEU A 239 -22.91 7.32 -5.79
N PRO A 240 -23.54 6.89 -4.68
CA PRO A 240 -24.23 7.80 -3.77
C PRO A 240 -23.27 8.82 -3.17
N ARG A 241 -23.76 10.04 -2.94
CA ARG A 241 -22.98 11.10 -2.25
C ARG A 241 -22.42 10.64 -0.89
N SER A 242 -23.15 9.81 -0.16
CA SER A 242 -22.70 9.25 1.13
C SER A 242 -21.47 8.35 1.00
N SER A 243 -21.23 7.78 -0.18
CA SER A 243 -20.04 6.97 -0.48
C SER A 243 -18.86 7.83 -0.94
N LEU A 244 -19.05 9.13 -1.19
CA LEU A 244 -18.05 10.04 -1.71
C LEU A 244 -17.39 10.84 -0.57
N THR A 245 -16.22 10.40 -0.13
CA THR A 245 -15.35 11.13 0.80
C THR A 245 -13.98 11.33 0.14
N SER A 246 -13.19 12.30 0.64
CA SER A 246 -11.81 12.46 0.18
C SER A 246 -11.04 11.14 0.30
N ASP A 247 -11.25 10.41 1.40
CA ASP A 247 -10.63 9.12 1.64
C ASP A 247 -11.12 8.04 0.66
N SER A 248 -12.41 7.97 0.34
CA SER A 248 -12.93 6.98 -0.61
C SER A 248 -12.49 7.27 -2.05
N VAL A 249 -12.34 8.54 -2.42
CA VAL A 249 -11.81 8.96 -3.74
C VAL A 249 -10.30 8.68 -3.86
N LEU A 250 -9.54 8.98 -2.82
CA LEU A 250 -8.08 8.83 -2.85
C LEU A 250 -7.66 7.38 -2.65
N TYR A 251 -8.30 6.66 -1.72
CA TYR A 251 -7.84 5.38 -1.22
C TYR A 251 -8.80 4.21 -1.49
N GLY A 252 -10.04 4.49 -1.90
CA GLY A 252 -11.05 3.47 -2.13
C GLY A 252 -11.69 2.95 -0.85
N PRO A 253 -12.64 2.00 -0.96
CA PRO A 253 -13.37 1.48 0.18
C PRO A 253 -12.47 0.68 1.14
N PRO A 254 -12.61 0.87 2.47
CA PRO A 254 -11.84 0.12 3.46
C PRO A 254 -12.17 -1.38 3.35
N GLY A 255 -11.19 -2.19 2.99
CA GLY A 255 -11.37 -3.64 2.77
C GLY A 255 -11.37 -4.08 1.30
N GLY A 256 -11.22 -3.15 0.36
CA GLY A 256 -11.13 -3.43 -1.09
C GLY A 256 -12.49 -3.60 -1.77
N CYS A 257 -12.48 -3.90 -3.07
CA CYS A 257 -13.70 -4.00 -3.89
C CYS A 257 -14.26 -5.42 -3.90
N LYS A 258 -14.70 -5.91 -2.73
CA LYS A 258 -15.19 -7.28 -2.56
C LYS A 258 -16.60 -7.50 -3.11
N THR A 259 -17.45 -6.48 -3.08
CA THR A 259 -18.81 -6.54 -3.61
C THR A 259 -18.87 -5.92 -5.00
N ILE A 260 -19.83 -6.36 -5.82
CA ILE A 260 -20.07 -5.81 -7.16
C ILE A 260 -20.36 -4.30 -7.09
N GLU A 261 -21.09 -3.87 -6.06
CA GLU A 261 -21.36 -2.45 -5.78
C GLU A 261 -20.06 -1.65 -5.55
N LEU A 262 -19.16 -2.12 -4.70
CA LEU A 262 -17.89 -1.44 -4.45
C LEU A 262 -17.00 -1.43 -5.70
N GLN A 263 -17.02 -2.50 -6.50
CA GLN A 263 -16.31 -2.54 -7.79
C GLN A 263 -16.88 -1.52 -8.79
N ARG A 264 -18.21 -1.37 -8.84
CA ARG A 264 -18.88 -0.34 -9.65
C ARG A 264 -18.44 1.05 -9.20
N GLN A 265 -18.62 1.37 -7.91
CA GLN A 265 -18.30 2.67 -7.34
C GLN A 265 -16.83 3.04 -7.59
N TRP A 266 -15.90 2.10 -7.34
CA TRP A 266 -14.48 2.31 -7.56
C TRP A 266 -14.13 2.56 -9.02
N ARG A 267 -14.82 1.91 -9.96
CA ARG A 267 -14.63 2.17 -11.39
C ARG A 267 -15.08 3.57 -11.78
N ILE A 268 -16.23 4.01 -11.27
CA ILE A 268 -16.75 5.36 -11.51
C ILE A 268 -15.75 6.40 -10.96
N ILE A 269 -15.31 6.23 -9.72
CA ILE A 269 -14.32 7.11 -9.07
C ILE A 269 -13.02 7.18 -9.90
N ASN A 270 -12.48 6.05 -10.34
CA ASN A 270 -11.24 6.04 -11.12
C ASN A 270 -11.39 6.69 -12.50
N THR A 271 -12.56 6.56 -13.13
CA THR A 271 -12.84 7.22 -14.41
C THR A 271 -12.82 8.74 -14.22
N ILE A 272 -13.43 9.24 -13.14
CA ILE A 272 -13.44 10.67 -12.82
C ILE A 272 -12.04 11.17 -12.47
N LYS A 273 -11.26 10.40 -11.69
CA LYS A 273 -9.85 10.71 -11.41
C LYS A 273 -9.03 10.80 -12.69
N GLN A 274 -9.23 9.88 -13.62
CA GLN A 274 -8.56 9.93 -14.92
C GLN A 274 -8.90 11.23 -15.66
N VAL A 275 -10.18 11.61 -15.73
CA VAL A 275 -10.59 12.85 -16.39
C VAL A 275 -10.00 14.09 -15.71
N LEU A 276 -10.01 14.15 -14.38
CA LEU A 276 -9.39 15.25 -13.63
C LEU A 276 -7.89 15.36 -13.92
N TRP A 277 -7.19 14.22 -13.99
CA TRP A 277 -5.76 14.18 -14.31
C TRP A 277 -5.49 14.57 -15.77
N GLU A 278 -6.27 14.07 -16.72
CA GLU A 278 -6.19 14.46 -18.14
C GLU A 278 -6.39 15.97 -18.29
N THR A 279 -7.40 16.53 -17.61
CA THR A 279 -7.72 17.98 -17.63
C THR A 279 -6.56 18.81 -17.10
N ARG A 280 -5.95 18.38 -15.99
CA ARG A 280 -4.74 19.00 -15.45
C ARG A 280 -3.60 18.95 -16.46
N ASN A 281 -3.38 17.80 -17.11
CA ASN A 281 -2.29 17.64 -18.07
C ASN A 281 -2.48 18.48 -19.34
N ILE A 282 -3.69 18.57 -19.88
CA ILE A 282 -4.01 19.47 -21.00
C ILE A 282 -3.69 20.91 -20.61
N LYS A 283 -4.10 21.32 -19.40
CA LYS A 283 -3.82 22.67 -18.91
C LYS A 283 -2.34 22.95 -18.72
N VAL A 284 -1.57 22.00 -18.20
CA VAL A 284 -0.13 22.17 -17.93
C VAL A 284 0.72 22.08 -19.20
N TYR A 285 0.47 21.09 -20.06
CA TYR A 285 1.33 20.81 -21.21
C TYR A 285 0.87 21.50 -22.50
N GLN A 286 -0.43 21.71 -22.66
CA GLN A 286 -1.00 22.33 -23.86
C GLN A 286 -1.51 23.75 -23.60
N GLN A 287 -1.47 24.22 -22.34
CA GLN A 287 -1.96 25.54 -21.90
C GLN A 287 -3.44 25.81 -22.21
N GLN A 288 -4.21 24.77 -22.53
CA GLN A 288 -5.62 24.86 -22.89
C GLN A 288 -6.54 24.66 -21.67
N ASN A 289 -7.65 25.39 -21.64
CA ASN A 289 -8.73 25.15 -20.69
C ASN A 289 -9.73 24.17 -21.29
N VAL A 290 -10.17 23.19 -20.48
CA VAL A 290 -11.27 22.30 -20.85
C VAL A 290 -12.52 22.77 -20.12
N ASP A 291 -13.59 23.01 -20.87
CA ASP A 291 -14.87 23.41 -20.33
C ASP A 291 -15.62 22.22 -19.67
N LEU A 292 -16.54 22.52 -18.76
CA LEU A 292 -17.27 21.49 -18.02
C LEU A 292 -18.15 20.60 -18.89
N VAL A 293 -18.64 21.08 -20.05
CA VAL A 293 -19.46 20.28 -20.97
C VAL A 293 -18.60 19.21 -21.63
N THR A 294 -17.40 19.58 -22.06
CA THR A 294 -16.41 18.64 -22.58
C THR A 294 -16.00 17.61 -21.53
N LEU A 295 -15.78 18.02 -20.27
CA LEU A 295 -15.48 17.09 -19.18
C LEU A 295 -16.63 16.12 -18.91
N ARG A 296 -17.88 16.61 -18.88
CA ARG A 296 -19.06 15.78 -18.72
C ARG A 296 -19.16 14.73 -19.83
N ARG A 297 -19.01 15.15 -21.09
CA ARG A 297 -19.03 14.25 -22.26
C ARG A 297 -17.91 13.22 -22.19
N ARG A 298 -16.71 13.63 -21.75
CA ARG A 298 -15.58 12.71 -21.58
C ARG A 298 -15.85 11.65 -20.51
N ILE A 299 -16.42 12.04 -19.37
CA ILE A 299 -16.82 11.12 -18.30
C ILE A 299 -17.89 10.15 -18.81
N GLN A 300 -18.93 10.65 -19.49
CA GLN A 300 -19.98 9.83 -20.10
C GLN A 300 -19.39 8.79 -21.05
N ASN A 301 -18.54 9.20 -22.00
CA ASN A 301 -17.95 8.31 -22.98
C ASN A 301 -17.08 7.22 -22.31
N LEU A 302 -16.20 7.59 -21.39
CA LEU A 302 -15.32 6.61 -20.71
C LEU A 302 -16.12 5.61 -19.86
N LEU A 303 -17.21 6.07 -19.22
CA LEU A 303 -18.10 5.19 -18.47
C LEU A 303 -18.88 4.27 -19.40
N GLN A 304 -19.44 4.78 -20.51
CA GLN A 304 -20.13 3.98 -21.51
C GLN A 304 -19.22 2.92 -22.14
N ASP A 305 -18.00 3.29 -22.53
CA ASP A 305 -16.99 2.35 -23.02
C ASP A 305 -16.73 1.25 -21.98
N GLY A 306 -16.61 1.65 -20.71
CA GLY A 306 -16.41 0.72 -19.61
C GLY A 306 -17.57 -0.26 -19.41
N VAL A 307 -18.80 0.21 -19.56
CA VAL A 307 -20.03 -0.58 -19.47
C VAL A 307 -20.11 -1.55 -20.65
N VAL A 308 -19.89 -1.08 -21.88
CA VAL A 308 -19.87 -1.92 -23.09
C VAL A 308 -18.85 -3.06 -22.96
N VAL A 309 -17.66 -2.77 -22.44
CA VAL A 309 -16.64 -3.79 -22.19
C VAL A 309 -17.11 -4.83 -21.16
N ASP A 310 -17.82 -4.43 -20.10
CA ASP A 310 -18.36 -5.38 -19.11
C ASP A 310 -19.47 -6.25 -19.72
N PHE A 311 -20.38 -5.67 -20.50
CA PHE A 311 -21.44 -6.40 -21.20
C PHE A 311 -20.88 -7.42 -22.20
N ARG A 312 -19.81 -7.06 -22.94
CA ARG A 312 -19.13 -7.99 -23.87
C ARG A 312 -18.42 -9.13 -23.15
N LYS A 313 -17.93 -8.92 -21.92
CA LYS A 313 -17.23 -9.94 -21.15
C LYS A 313 -18.18 -10.92 -20.46
N ASN A 314 -19.21 -10.40 -19.79
CA ASN A 314 -20.19 -11.20 -19.10
C ASN A 314 -21.48 -10.39 -18.90
N GLU A 315 -22.46 -10.62 -19.77
CA GLU A 315 -23.72 -9.88 -19.79
C GLU A 315 -24.47 -9.97 -18.46
N ARG A 316 -24.55 -11.16 -17.85
CA ARG A 316 -25.28 -11.38 -16.59
C ARG A 316 -24.68 -10.56 -15.45
N LEU A 317 -23.37 -10.62 -15.28
CA LEU A 317 -22.68 -9.84 -14.24
C LEU A 317 -22.70 -8.34 -14.55
N ALA A 318 -22.71 -7.94 -15.82
CA ALA A 318 -22.82 -6.55 -16.21
C ALA A 318 -24.20 -5.96 -15.87
N LYS A 319 -25.28 -6.70 -16.12
CA LYS A 319 -26.65 -6.32 -15.73
C LYS A 319 -26.75 -6.13 -14.21
N GLU A 320 -26.23 -7.07 -13.43
CA GLU A 320 -26.19 -6.97 -11.96
C GLU A 320 -25.34 -5.78 -11.49
N LYS A 321 -24.19 -5.56 -12.13
CA LYS A 321 -23.27 -4.48 -11.76
C LYS A 321 -23.85 -3.11 -12.06
N TRP A 322 -24.43 -2.89 -13.23
CA TRP A 322 -24.88 -1.57 -13.68
C TRP A 322 -26.38 -1.32 -13.43
N GLY A 323 -27.15 -2.37 -13.14
CA GLY A 323 -28.59 -2.29 -12.88
C GLY A 323 -29.38 -1.80 -14.10
N VAL A 324 -28.94 -2.19 -15.29
CA VAL A 324 -29.57 -1.89 -16.60
C VAL A 324 -29.58 -3.16 -17.44
N ASP A 325 -30.58 -3.33 -18.29
CA ASP A 325 -30.74 -4.52 -19.15
C ASP A 325 -29.87 -4.40 -20.40
N HIS A 326 -29.63 -3.18 -20.86
CA HIS A 326 -28.76 -2.90 -21.99
C HIS A 326 -27.84 -1.71 -21.71
N TRP A 327 -26.61 -1.74 -22.20
CA TRP A 327 -25.61 -0.67 -21.99
C TRP A 327 -26.07 0.72 -22.51
N LYS A 328 -27.02 0.75 -23.44
CA LYS A 328 -27.65 1.98 -23.99
C LYS A 328 -28.62 2.66 -23.01
N GLU A 329 -29.14 1.94 -22.02
CA GLU A 329 -30.08 2.46 -21.02
C GLU A 329 -29.39 3.31 -19.95
N LEU A 330 -28.06 3.21 -19.85
CA LEU A 330 -27.26 4.01 -18.94
C LEU A 330 -27.08 5.43 -19.51
N SER A 331 -28.08 6.29 -19.32
CA SER A 331 -27.96 7.73 -19.60
C SER A 331 -27.27 8.41 -18.42
N ILE A 332 -26.05 8.91 -18.63
CA ILE A 332 -25.24 9.57 -17.58
C ILE A 332 -25.38 11.09 -17.67
#